data_AF-A0A4Q3T5H5-F1
#
_entry.id   AF-A0A4Q3T5H5-F1
#
_cell.length_a   1.000
_cell.length_b   1.000
_cell.length_c   1.000
_cell.angle_alpha   90.00
_cell.angle_beta   90.00
_cell.angle_gamma   90.00
#
_symmetry.space_group_name_H-M   'P 1'
#
loop_
_entity.id
_entity.type
_entity.pdbx_description
1 polymer ?
#
loop_
_entity_poly.entity_id
_entity_poly.type
_entity_poly.pdbx_seq_one_letter_code
_entity_poly.pdbx_strand_id
1 'polypeptide(L)'
;MTDTSARPATWRSRIDPVVFGVTGLFAIGFVVWGLVSSKNLGSASSSAQSWVTTNTGWFFVLSSSFFVLFVLFLAASKYGRIPLGADGEKPEFSTVSWIAMMFSAGMGIGLMFWGVAEPLTHYASPPPGTSKPQTEEALQTAMATTMFHWGLHPWAIYAVVG
;
A
#
# COMPACT_ATOMS: atom_id res chain seq x y z
N MET A 1 -38.85 34.09 8.58
CA MET A 1 -39.75 32.92 8.69
C MET A 1 -39.30 31.97 7.59
N THR A 2 -38.55 30.90 7.81
CA THR A 2 -38.26 30.08 9.00
C THR A 2 -36.78 29.67 8.98
N ASP A 3 -36.14 29.85 10.12
CA ASP A 3 -34.88 29.24 10.52
C ASP A 3 -34.99 27.71 10.38
N THR A 4 -34.37 27.14 9.35
CA THR A 4 -34.14 25.69 9.28
C THR A 4 -32.96 25.38 10.16
N SER A 5 -33.26 25.17 11.44
CA SER A 5 -32.35 24.60 12.42
C SER A 5 -31.78 23.29 11.87
N ALA A 6 -30.58 23.36 11.29
CA ALA A 6 -29.79 22.18 10.99
C ALA A 6 -29.54 21.47 12.32
N ARG A 7 -30.23 20.35 12.54
CA ARG A 7 -30.05 19.54 13.74
C ARG A 7 -28.56 19.21 13.87
N PRO A 8 -27.91 19.44 15.02
CA PRO A 8 -26.56 18.95 15.19
C PRO A 8 -26.63 17.43 15.05
N ALA A 9 -25.96 16.89 14.04
CA ALA A 9 -25.70 15.46 13.96
C ALA A 9 -24.81 15.14 15.17
N THR A 10 -25.43 14.74 16.29
CA THR A 10 -24.69 14.19 17.41
C THR A 10 -24.22 12.83 16.96
N TRP A 11 -23.11 12.79 16.23
CA TRP A 11 -22.36 11.58 15.93
C TRP A 11 -21.92 11.01 17.27
N ARG A 12 -22.77 10.18 17.89
CA ARG A 12 -22.35 9.32 18.99
C ARG A 12 -21.42 8.30 18.35
N SER A 13 -20.12 8.59 18.35
CA SER A 13 -19.09 7.59 18.08
C SER A 13 -19.25 6.51 19.15
N ARG A 14 -19.96 5.45 18.80
CA ARG A 14 -20.07 4.24 19.61
C ARG A 14 -19.06 3.26 19.04
N ILE A 15 -18.21 2.72 19.90
CA ILE A 15 -17.35 1.60 19.53
C ILE A 15 -18.27 0.47 19.09
N ASP A 16 -18.02 -0.10 17.91
CA ASP A 16 -18.65 -1.35 17.51
C ASP A 16 -18.03 -2.48 18.36
N PRO A 17 -18.78 -3.05 19.32
CA PRO A 17 -18.22 -4.02 20.25
C PRO A 17 -17.85 -5.33 19.56
N VAL A 18 -18.47 -5.66 18.43
CA VAL A 18 -18.18 -6.88 17.67
C VAL A 18 -16.84 -6.72 16.96
N VAL A 19 -16.67 -5.63 16.20
CA VAL A 19 -15.41 -5.35 15.50
C VAL A 19 -14.26 -5.21 16.49
N PHE A 20 -14.46 -4.44 17.56
CA PHE A 20 -13.43 -4.22 18.59
C PHE A 20 -13.09 -5.52 19.33
N GLY A 21 -14.09 -6.30 19.75
CA GLY A 21 -13.88 -7.54 20.49
C GLY A 21 -13.18 -8.61 19.66
N VAL A 22 -13.61 -8.82 18.41
CA VAL A 22 -13.03 -9.83 17.52
C VAL A 22 -11.60 -9.46 17.13
N THR A 23 -11.35 -8.23 16.68
CA THR A 23 -10.00 -7.80 16.29
C THR A 23 -9.04 -7.78 17.47
N GLY A 24 -9.50 -7.30 18.64
CA GLY A 24 -8.73 -7.31 19.87
C GLY A 24 -8.36 -8.73 20.33
N LEU A 25 -9.29 -9.68 20.26
CA LEU A 25 -9.03 -11.08 20.61
C LEU A 25 -7.95 -11.69 19.71
N PHE A 26 -8.02 -11.48 18.40
CA PHE A 26 -7.00 -11.97 17.47
C PHE A 26 -5.63 -11.31 17.71
N ALA A 27 -5.59 -9.99 17.93
CA ALA A 27 -4.35 -9.28 18.20
C ALA A 27 -3.68 -9.77 19.49
N ILE A 28 -4.45 -9.87 20.58
CA ILE A 28 -3.95 -10.38 21.87
C ILE A 28 -3.51 -11.84 21.71
N GLY A 29 -4.31 -12.67 21.05
CA GLY A 29 -3.97 -14.08 20.80
C GLY A 29 -2.66 -14.24 20.04
N PHE A 30 -2.43 -13.43 19.01
CA PHE A 30 -1.18 -13.44 18.24
C PHE A 30 0.03 -13.02 19.08
N VAL A 31 -0.11 -11.97 19.90
CA VAL A 31 0.95 -11.53 20.83
C VAL A 31 1.26 -12.62 21.86
N VAL A 32 0.23 -13.21 22.47
CA VAL A 32 0.40 -14.29 23.44
C VAL A 32 1.10 -15.49 22.81
N TRP A 33 0.73 -15.88 21.59
CA TRP A 33 1.42 -16.97 20.88
C TRP A 33 2.91 -16.68 20.68
N GLY A 34 3.27 -15.45 20.28
CA GLY A 34 4.67 -15.03 20.15
C GLY A 34 5.45 -15.04 21.46
N LEU A 35 4.80 -14.66 22.57
CA LEU A 35 5.41 -14.70 23.92
C LEU A 35 5.61 -16.12 24.44
N VAL A 36 4.66 -17.02 24.17
CA VAL A 36 4.73 -18.43 24.62
C VAL A 36 5.74 -19.22 23.79
N SER A 37 5.78 -19.02 22.48
CA SER A 37 6.72 -19.74 21.61
C SER A 37 7.08 -18.96 20.35
N SER A 38 8.09 -18.09 20.46
CA SER A 38 8.66 -17.36 19.33
C SER A 38 9.18 -18.26 18.21
N LYS A 39 9.75 -19.42 18.56
CA LYS A 39 10.25 -20.41 17.60
C LYS A 39 9.10 -21.00 16.76
N ASN A 40 8.00 -21.39 17.40
CA ASN A 40 6.86 -21.97 16.70
C ASN A 40 6.16 -20.93 15.82
N LEU A 41 5.99 -19.71 16.34
CA LEU A 41 5.45 -18.60 15.56
C LEU A 41 6.32 -18.31 14.33
N GLY A 42 7.64 -18.26 14.50
CA GLY A 42 8.59 -18.04 13.40
C GLY A 42 8.51 -19.13 12.33
N SER A 43 8.47 -20.41 12.73
CA SER A 43 8.35 -21.51 11.77
C SER A 43 7.00 -21.48 11.04
N ALA A 44 5.90 -21.25 11.76
CA ALA A 44 4.58 -21.18 11.17
C ALA A 44 4.46 -20.01 10.20
N SER A 45 4.97 -18.83 10.58
CA SER A 45 4.97 -17.63 9.73
C SER A 45 5.82 -17.84 8.47
N SER A 46 6.99 -18.46 8.58
CA SER A 46 7.84 -18.76 7.42
C SER A 46 7.19 -19.77 6.47
N SER A 47 6.57 -20.83 7.00
CA SER A 47 5.82 -21.80 6.19
C SER A 47 4.62 -21.15 5.51
N ALA A 48 3.86 -20.31 6.21
CA ALA A 48 2.73 -19.58 5.64
C ALA A 48 3.20 -18.59 4.55
N GLN A 49 4.25 -17.82 4.80
CA GLN A 49 4.83 -16.90 3.82
C GLN A 49 5.29 -17.65 2.57
N SER A 50 6.03 -18.76 2.73
CA SER A 50 6.47 -19.57 1.59
C SER A 50 5.28 -20.11 0.81
N TRP A 51 4.24 -20.60 1.49
CA TRP A 51 3.04 -21.10 0.84
C TRP A 51 2.33 -20.00 0.04
N VAL A 52 2.15 -18.80 0.61
CA VAL A 52 1.51 -17.66 -0.07
C VAL A 52 2.33 -17.24 -1.30
N THR A 53 3.64 -17.08 -1.15
CA THR A 53 4.52 -16.66 -2.25
C THR A 53 4.51 -17.68 -3.39
N THR A 54 4.59 -18.98 -3.09
CA THR A 54 4.63 -20.03 -4.12
C THR A 54 3.29 -20.21 -4.82
N ASN A 55 2.17 -20.22 -4.09
CA ASN A 55 0.86 -20.56 -4.66
C ASN A 55 0.09 -19.34 -5.17
N THR A 56 0.28 -18.18 -4.54
CA THR A 56 -0.50 -16.96 -4.82
C THR A 56 0.36 -15.86 -5.47
N GLY A 57 1.68 -16.04 -5.59
CA GLY A 57 2.58 -15.01 -6.15
C GLY A 57 2.15 -14.50 -7.53
N TRP A 58 1.70 -15.39 -8.41
CA TRP A 58 1.19 -15.02 -9.74
C TRP A 58 -0.01 -14.06 -9.66
N PHE A 59 -0.91 -14.27 -8.69
CA PHE A 59 -2.08 -13.43 -8.48
C PHE A 59 -1.68 -12.03 -8.02
N PHE A 60 -0.69 -11.91 -7.12
CA PHE A 60 -0.16 -10.62 -6.70
C PHE A 60 0.47 -9.85 -7.86
N VAL A 61 1.28 -10.52 -8.69
CA VAL A 61 1.94 -9.89 -9.85
C VAL A 61 0.89 -9.42 -10.86
N LEU A 62 -0.05 -10.28 -11.27
CA LEU A 62 -1.09 -9.89 -12.22
C LEU A 62 -2.00 -8.79 -11.68
N SER A 63 -2.40 -8.86 -10.41
CA SER A 63 -3.28 -7.86 -9.80
C SER A 63 -2.60 -6.50 -9.70
N SER A 64 -1.33 -6.45 -9.28
CA SER A 64 -0.58 -5.19 -9.20
C SER A 64 -0.43 -4.53 -10.57
N SER A 65 -0.07 -5.27 -11.60
CA SER A 65 0.01 -4.74 -12.97
C SER A 65 -1.36 -4.35 -13.52
N PHE A 66 -2.41 -5.12 -13.22
CA PHE A 66 -3.79 -4.78 -13.58
C PHE A 66 -4.20 -3.43 -12.98
N PHE A 67 -3.91 -3.17 -11.71
CA PHE A 67 -4.28 -1.90 -11.09
C PHE A 67 -3.59 -0.71 -11.75
N VAL A 68 -2.33 -0.82 -12.17
CA VAL A 68 -1.65 0.22 -12.95
C VAL A 68 -2.41 0.51 -14.25
N LEU A 69 -2.73 -0.53 -15.02
CA LEU A 69 -3.48 -0.36 -16.27
C LEU A 69 -4.88 0.21 -16.03
N PHE A 70 -5.54 -0.22 -14.96
CA PHE A 70 -6.87 0.21 -14.59
C PHE A 70 -6.92 1.70 -14.21
N VAL A 71 -6.00 2.19 -13.38
CA VAL A 71 -5.97 3.63 -13.02
C VAL A 71 -5.60 4.51 -14.21
N LEU A 72 -4.70 4.05 -15.07
CA LEU A 72 -4.38 4.75 -16.33
C LEU A 72 -5.59 4.82 -17.25
N PHE A 73 -6.35 3.73 -17.35
CA PHE A 73 -7.62 3.71 -18.08
C PHE A 73 -8.62 4.69 -17.47
N LEU A 74 -8.82 4.69 -16.15
CA LEU A 74 -9.75 5.62 -15.50
C LEU A 74 -9.35 7.08 -15.77
N ALA A 75 -8.08 7.41 -15.60
CA ALA A 75 -7.53 8.75 -15.82
C ALA A 75 -7.68 9.22 -17.28
N ALA A 76 -7.45 8.33 -18.26
CA ALA A 76 -7.57 8.66 -19.68
C ALA A 76 -9.03 8.63 -20.20
N SER A 77 -9.93 7.94 -19.51
CA SER A 77 -11.33 7.78 -19.90
C SER A 77 -12.19 8.99 -19.48
N LYS A 78 -13.48 8.93 -19.84
CA LYS A 78 -14.50 9.89 -19.37
C LYS A 78 -14.63 9.95 -17.84
N TYR A 79 -14.26 8.88 -17.12
CA TYR A 79 -14.40 8.80 -15.67
C TYR A 79 -13.41 9.71 -14.93
N GLY A 80 -12.20 9.93 -15.48
CA GLY A 80 -11.21 10.83 -14.90
C GLY A 80 -11.61 12.31 -14.91
N ARG A 81 -12.72 12.66 -15.57
CA ARG A 81 -13.28 14.03 -15.58
C ARG A 81 -14.34 14.25 -14.50
N ILE A 82 -14.72 13.21 -13.76
CA ILE A 82 -15.76 13.29 -12.74
C ILE A 82 -15.12 13.83 -11.44
N PRO A 83 -15.54 15.00 -10.94
CA PRO A 83 -15.08 15.49 -9.64
C PRO A 83 -15.57 14.59 -8.50
N LEU A 84 -14.72 14.33 -7.52
CA LEU A 84 -15.07 13.58 -6.31
C LEU A 84 -15.64 14.55 -5.26
N GLY A 85 -16.95 14.80 -5.32
CA GLY A 85 -17.64 15.75 -4.43
C GLY A 85 -19.06 16.05 -4.94
N ALA A 86 -19.71 17.04 -4.34
CA ALA A 86 -20.97 17.55 -4.88
C ALA A 86 -20.75 18.32 -6.19
N ASP A 87 -21.79 18.42 -7.02
CA ASP A 87 -21.72 19.15 -8.29
C ASP A 87 -21.34 20.61 -8.06
N GLY A 88 -20.24 21.05 -8.67
CA GLY A 88 -19.72 22.41 -8.54
C GLY A 88 -18.92 22.69 -7.27
N GLU A 89 -18.68 21.67 -6.43
CA GLU A 89 -17.79 21.77 -5.29
C GLU A 89 -16.34 22.01 -5.74
N LYS A 90 -15.67 22.96 -5.08
CA LYS A 90 -14.27 23.29 -5.37
C LYS A 90 -13.35 22.48 -4.47
N PRO A 91 -12.11 22.16 -4.90
CA PRO A 91 -11.13 21.52 -4.03
C PRO A 91 -10.93 22.29 -2.72
N GLU A 92 -10.96 21.58 -1.59
CA GLU A 92 -10.73 22.15 -0.26
C GLU A 92 -9.29 22.66 -0.09
N PHE A 93 -8.33 21.96 -0.71
CA PHE A 93 -6.90 22.28 -0.65
C PHE A 93 -6.36 22.74 -1.99
N SER A 94 -5.36 23.62 -1.97
CA SER A 94 -4.60 23.97 -3.18
C SER A 94 -3.88 22.74 -3.74
N THR A 95 -3.66 22.70 -5.06
CA THR A 95 -2.98 21.57 -5.71
C THR A 95 -1.62 21.26 -5.11
N VAL A 96 -0.84 22.29 -4.76
CA VAL A 96 0.49 22.11 -4.15
C VAL A 96 0.36 21.50 -2.75
N SER A 97 -0.58 21.99 -1.94
CA SER A 97 -0.85 21.43 -0.61
C SER A 97 -1.31 19.99 -0.70
N TRP A 98 -2.18 19.65 -1.66
CA TRP A 98 -2.67 18.30 -1.88
C TRP A 98 -1.54 17.32 -2.25
N ILE A 99 -0.66 17.71 -3.18
CA ILE A 99 0.52 16.91 -3.54
C ILE A 99 1.43 16.70 -2.32
N ALA A 100 1.69 17.76 -1.55
CA ALA A 100 2.53 17.67 -0.35
C ALA A 100 1.93 16.71 0.69
N MET A 101 0.62 16.70 0.89
CA MET A 101 -0.07 15.77 1.79
C MET A 101 0.05 14.32 1.32
N MET A 102 -0.06 14.05 0.01
CA MET A 102 0.13 12.70 -0.55
C MET A 102 1.54 12.17 -0.26
N PHE A 103 2.58 12.99 -0.45
CA PHE A 103 3.96 12.61 -0.12
C PHE A 103 4.16 12.42 1.39
N SER A 104 3.58 13.29 2.21
CA SER A 104 3.68 13.18 3.68
C SER A 104 3.01 11.91 4.22
N ALA A 105 1.92 11.46 3.60
CA ALA A 105 1.21 10.26 4.01
C ALA A 105 1.88 8.96 3.49
N GLY A 106 2.42 8.99 2.26
CA GLY A 106 2.92 7.79 1.58
C GLY A 106 4.40 7.46 1.81
N MET A 107 5.26 8.45 2.03
CA MET A 107 6.71 8.25 2.11
C MET A 107 7.14 7.97 3.56
N GLY A 108 6.83 6.79 4.06
CA GLY A 108 7.09 6.39 5.45
C GLY A 108 8.49 5.84 5.74
N ILE A 109 8.60 5.09 6.83
CA ILE A 109 9.81 4.37 7.27
C ILE A 109 10.38 3.41 6.22
N GLY A 110 9.52 2.92 5.32
CA GLY A 110 9.91 2.02 4.23
C GLY A 110 11.05 2.57 3.38
N LEU A 111 11.02 3.86 3.03
CA LEU A 111 12.08 4.47 2.23
C LEU A 111 13.35 4.75 3.02
N MET A 112 13.24 5.04 4.32
CA MET A 112 14.42 5.19 5.16
C MET A 112 15.19 3.88 5.29
N PHE A 113 14.50 2.74 5.32
CA PHE A 113 15.12 1.42 5.43
C PHE A 113 15.51 0.84 4.07
N TRP A 114 14.55 0.73 3.15
CA TRP A 114 14.72 0.06 1.87
C TRP A 114 15.27 0.96 0.76
N GLY A 115 15.24 2.28 0.91
CA GLY A 115 15.72 3.21 -0.12
C GLY A 115 17.20 3.03 -0.48
N VAL A 116 18.03 2.58 0.47
CA VAL A 116 19.43 2.19 0.21
C VAL A 116 19.59 0.68 0.16
N ALA A 117 18.92 -0.05 1.06
CA ALA A 117 19.13 -1.48 1.21
C ALA A 117 18.68 -2.28 -0.02
N GLU A 118 17.55 -1.93 -0.62
CA GLU A 118 16.98 -2.67 -1.76
C GLU A 118 17.83 -2.57 -3.04
N PRO A 119 18.19 -1.37 -3.55
CA PRO A 119 19.03 -1.28 -4.74
C PRO A 119 20.41 -1.89 -4.52
N LEU A 120 20.99 -1.76 -3.32
CA LEU A 120 22.27 -2.40 -3.01
C LEU A 120 22.15 -3.92 -3.00
N THR A 121 21.05 -4.46 -2.47
CA THR A 121 20.77 -5.90 -2.47
C THR A 121 20.57 -6.41 -3.88
N HIS A 122 19.82 -5.71 -4.73
CA HIS A 122 19.62 -6.10 -6.13
C HIS A 122 20.90 -5.93 -6.97
N TYR A 123 21.82 -5.05 -6.59
CA TYR A 123 23.12 -4.96 -7.25
C TYR A 123 24.03 -6.14 -6.88
N ALA A 124 24.06 -6.52 -5.60
CA ALA A 124 24.88 -7.63 -5.09
C ALA A 124 24.28 -9.02 -5.40
N SER A 125 22.96 -9.10 -5.55
CA SER A 125 22.22 -10.33 -5.88
C SER A 125 21.05 -9.97 -6.79
N PRO A 126 21.31 -9.78 -8.10
CA PRO A 126 20.29 -9.40 -9.05
C PRO A 126 19.16 -10.43 -9.16
N PRO A 127 17.96 -10.01 -9.58
CA PRO A 127 16.88 -10.95 -9.86
C PRO A 127 17.33 -12.09 -10.78
N PRO A 128 16.83 -13.32 -10.59
CA PRO A 128 17.23 -14.46 -11.41
C PRO A 128 17.00 -14.19 -12.90
N GLY A 129 18.00 -14.51 -13.73
CA GLY A 129 17.88 -14.40 -15.19
C GLY A 129 18.05 -12.99 -15.76
N THR A 130 18.49 -12.00 -14.97
CA THR A 130 18.68 -10.62 -15.46
C THR A 130 20.14 -10.30 -15.78
N SER A 131 21.03 -10.28 -14.78
CA SER A 131 22.40 -9.77 -14.90
C SER A 131 23.34 -10.45 -13.91
N LYS A 132 24.65 -10.46 -14.22
CA LYS A 132 25.66 -10.96 -13.27
C LYS A 132 25.78 -10.00 -12.07
N PRO A 133 25.99 -10.49 -10.84
CA PRO A 133 26.21 -9.64 -9.68
C PRO A 133 27.32 -8.61 -9.88
N GLN A 134 27.14 -7.42 -9.31
CA GLN A 134 28.17 -6.38 -9.20
C GLN A 134 28.76 -5.89 -10.53
N THR A 135 27.99 -5.95 -11.63
CA THR A 135 28.37 -5.39 -12.94
C THR A 135 27.65 -4.08 -13.22
N GLU A 136 28.09 -3.33 -14.23
CA GLU A 136 27.39 -2.12 -14.67
C GLU A 136 25.94 -2.39 -15.10
N GLU A 137 25.69 -3.53 -15.74
CA GLU A 137 24.34 -3.98 -16.12
C GLU A 137 23.46 -4.28 -14.87
N ALA A 138 24.05 -4.83 -13.81
CA ALA A 138 23.33 -5.06 -12.55
C ALA A 138 22.92 -3.76 -11.87
N LEU A 139 23.67 -2.67 -12.05
CA LEU A 139 23.27 -1.36 -11.51
C LEU A 139 21.98 -0.86 -12.16
N GLN A 140 21.86 -0.98 -13.48
CA GLN A 140 20.63 -0.61 -14.20
C GLN A 140 19.45 -1.49 -13.76
N THR A 141 19.67 -2.81 -13.69
CA THR A 141 18.65 -3.76 -13.25
C THR A 141 18.19 -3.49 -11.82
N ALA A 142 19.12 -3.21 -10.91
CA ALA A 142 18.81 -2.94 -9.50
C ALA A 142 17.95 -1.70 -9.34
N MET A 143 18.30 -0.61 -10.03
CA MET A 143 17.52 0.62 -10.02
C MET A 143 16.14 0.42 -10.67
N ALA A 144 16.07 -0.27 -11.81
CA ALA A 144 14.80 -0.56 -12.47
C ALA A 144 13.87 -1.40 -11.57
N THR A 145 14.40 -2.41 -10.89
CA THR A 145 13.64 -3.26 -9.96
C THR A 145 13.15 -2.48 -8.75
N THR A 146 14.01 -1.65 -8.16
CA THR A 146 13.63 -0.79 -7.02
C THR A 146 12.53 0.21 -7.44
N MET A 147 12.65 0.81 -8.63
CA MET A 147 11.61 1.71 -9.14
C MET A 147 10.32 0.99 -9.51
N PHE A 148 10.39 -0.29 -9.91
CA PHE A 148 9.20 -1.09 -10.12
C PHE A 148 8.42 -1.30 -8.79
N HIS A 149 9.13 -1.53 -7.68
CA HIS A 149 8.52 -1.73 -6.37
C HIS A 149 8.03 -0.44 -5.68
N TRP A 150 8.71 0.69 -5.88
CA TRP A 150 8.39 1.97 -5.21
C TRP A 150 7.76 3.03 -6.12
N GLY A 151 7.63 2.73 -7.41
CA GLY A 151 7.00 3.59 -8.42
C GLY A 151 5.53 3.28 -8.60
N LEU A 152 5.07 3.16 -9.84
CA LEU A 152 3.64 3.19 -10.18
C LEU A 152 2.79 2.08 -9.53
N HIS A 153 3.33 0.89 -9.29
CA HIS A 153 2.56 -0.25 -8.80
C HIS A 153 1.89 -0.03 -7.45
N PRO A 154 2.60 0.30 -6.35
CA PRO A 154 1.95 0.58 -5.07
C PRO A 154 1.02 1.80 -5.13
N TRP A 155 1.40 2.87 -5.83
CA TRP A 155 0.57 4.08 -5.95
C TRP A 155 -0.73 3.83 -6.71
N ALA A 156 -0.73 2.95 -7.72
CA ALA A 156 -1.94 2.55 -8.41
C ALA A 156 -2.92 1.82 -7.48
N ILE A 157 -2.42 0.97 -6.57
CA ILE A 157 -3.26 0.30 -5.58
C ILE A 157 -3.89 1.32 -4.64
N TYR A 158 -3.12 2.30 -4.16
CA TYR A 158 -3.66 3.39 -3.32
C TYR A 158 -4.72 4.22 -4.05
N ALA A 159 -4.50 4.50 -5.33
CA ALA A 159 -5.45 5.26 -6.15
C ALA A 159 -6.77 4.52 -6.43
N VAL A 160 -6.80 3.19 -6.35
CA VAL A 160 -8.06 2.41 -6.47
C VAL A 160 -8.85 2.41 -5.16
N VAL A 161 -8.16 2.42 -4.03
CA VAL A 161 -8.80 2.38 -2.70
C VAL A 161 -9.27 3.77 -2.25
N GLY A 162 -8.51 4.81 -2.58
CA GLY A 162 -8.83 6.22 -2.25
C GLY A 162 -9.98 6.76 -3.08
#